data_AF-A0A7C1W5C8-F1
#
_entry.id   AF-A0A7C1W5C8-F1
#
_cell.length_a   1.000
_cell.length_b   1.000
_cell.length_c   1.000
_cell.angle_alpha   90.00
_cell.angle_beta   90.00
_cell.angle_gamma   90.00
#
_symmetry.space_group_name_H-M   'P 1'
#
loop_
_entity.id
_entity.type
_entity.pdbx_description
1 polymer ?
#
loop_
_entity_poly.entity_id
_entity_poly.type
_entity_poly.pdbx_seq_one_letter_code
_entity_poly.pdbx_strand_id
1 'polypeptide(L)' 'MSNNHYGIIGGGINGLSVARQLLLDFPDSRVTVFEKEVDVAQHQSSHNS' A
#
# COMPACT_ATOMS: atom_id res chain seq x y z
N MET A 1 17.16 -11.84 11.01
CA MET A 1 16.16 -11.35 10.04
C MET A 1 15.85 -9.91 10.40
N SER A 2 15.99 -8.97 9.45
CA SER A 2 15.69 -7.56 9.72
C SER A 2 14.18 -7.34 9.66
N ASN A 3 13.59 -6.95 10.79
CA ASN A 3 12.18 -6.62 10.88
C ASN A 3 11.93 -5.25 10.25
N ASN A 4 11.83 -5.22 8.92
CA ASN A 4 11.74 -3.99 8.14
C ASN A 4 10.31 -3.43 8.19
N HIS A 5 10.21 -2.11 8.32
CA HIS A 5 8.94 -1.38 8.33
C HIS A 5 8.85 -0.52 7.07
N TYR A 6 7.81 -0.74 6.28
CA TYR A 6 7.54 0.00 5.04
C TYR A 6 6.33 0.92 5.24
N GLY A 7 6.48 2.19 4.83
CA GLY A 7 5.38 3.14 4.73
C GLY A 7 5.01 3.37 3.27
N ILE A 8 3.73 3.23 2.92
CA ILE A 8 3.20 3.47 1.57
C ILE A 8 2.20 4.62 1.65
N ILE A 9 2.34 5.62 0.76
CA ILE A 9 1.41 6.74 0.63
C ILE A 9 0.49 6.48 -0.56
N GLY A 10 -0.82 6.48 -0.33
CA GLY A 10 -1.87 6.15 -1.28
C GLY A 10 -2.37 4.71 -1.14
N GLY A 11 -3.66 4.57 -0.82
CA GLY A 11 -4.43 3.32 -0.73
C GLY A 11 -5.21 2.99 -2.01
N GLY A 12 -4.78 3.53 -3.15
CA GLY A 12 -5.26 3.11 -4.48
C GLY A 12 -4.66 1.76 -4.92
N ILE A 13 -5.07 1.28 -6.10
CA ILE A 13 -4.68 -0.06 -6.60
C ILE A 13 -3.17 -0.29 -6.62
N ASN A 14 -2.39 0.71 -7.03
CA ASN A 14 -0.93 0.60 -7.07
C ASN A 14 -0.33 0.49 -5.67
N GLY A 15 -0.77 1.33 -4.72
CA GLY A 15 -0.27 1.29 -3.34
C GLY A 15 -0.57 -0.03 -2.65
N LEU A 16 -1.78 -0.56 -2.81
CA LEU A 16 -2.17 -1.86 -2.28
C LEU A 16 -1.44 -3.02 -2.97
N SER A 17 -1.19 -2.93 -4.28
CA SER A 17 -0.44 -3.95 -5.02
C SER A 17 1.00 -4.03 -4.54
N VAL A 18 1.64 -2.88 -4.31
CA VAL A 18 2.99 -2.81 -3.73
C VAL A 18 3.01 -3.33 -2.30
N ALA A 19 2.03 -2.94 -1.47
CA ALA A 19 1.90 -3.44 -0.10
C ALA A 19 1.82 -4.97 -0.06
N ARG A 20 0.98 -5.54 -0.93
CA ARG A 20 0.80 -6.98 -1.06
C ARG A 20 2.10 -7.67 -1.48
N GLN A 21 2.80 -7.13 -2.48
CA GLN A 21 4.04 -7.74 -2.97
C GLN A 21 5.14 -7.72 -1.89
N LEU A 22 5.28 -6.63 -1.13
CA LEU A 22 6.25 -6.54 -0.03
C LEU A 22 6.01 -7.59 1.06
N LEU A 23 4.74 -7.86 1.41
CA LEU A 23 4.40 -8.88 2.40
C LEU A 23 4.65 -10.31 1.88
N LEU A 24 4.61 -10.53 0.56
CA LEU A 24 4.94 -11.83 -0.04
C LEU A 24 6.45 -12.07 -0.09
N ASP A 25 7.21 -11.04 -0.51
CA ASP A 25 8.66 -11.14 -0.64
C ASP A 25 9.38 -11.10 0.72
N PHE A 26 8.79 -10.39 1.69
CA PHE A 26 9.31 -10.23 3.04
C PHE A 26 8.23 -10.55 4.09
N PRO A 27 7.99 -11.83 4.40
CA PRO A 27 6.93 -12.26 5.33
C PRO A 27 7.06 -11.69 6.75
N ASP A 28 8.28 -11.39 7.18
CA ASP A 28 8.56 -10.80 8.51
C ASP A 28 8.46 -9.26 8.53
N SER A 29 8.12 -8.63 7.39
CA SER A 29 8.02 -7.18 7.32
C SER A 29 6.67 -6.66 7.83
N ARG A 30 6.66 -5.38 8.24
CA ARG A 30 5.42 -4.65 8.53
C ARG A 30 5.21 -3.56 7.50
N VAL A 31 4.01 -3.52 6.92
CA VAL A 31 3.62 -2.49 5.95
C VAL A 31 2.50 -1.64 6.56
N THR A 32 2.66 -0.32 6.50
CA THR A 32 1.61 0.66 6.85
C THR A 32 1.24 1.45 5.60
N VAL A 33 -0.04 1.51 5.27
CA VAL A 33 -0.56 2.29 4.13
C VAL A 33 -1.29 3.51 4.66
N PHE A 34 -0.95 4.69 4.16
CA PHE A 34 -1.58 5.95 4.46
C PHE A 34 -2.43 6.38 3.27
N GLU A 35 -3.75 6.34 3.41
CA GLU A 35 -4.70 6.91 2.45
C GLU A 35 -5.27 8.20 3.02
N LYS A 36 -5.45 9.21 2.16
CA LYS A 36 -6.04 10.49 2.55
C LYS A 36 -7.55 10.34 2.80
N GLU A 37 -8.20 9.50 2.02
CA GLU A 37 -9.63 9.24 2.12
C GLU A 37 -9.99 8.34 3.29
N VAL A 38 -11.29 8.34 3.61
CA VAL A 38 -11.86 7.57 4.73
C VAL A 38 -11.77 6.06 4.54
N ASP A 39 -11.57 5.59 3.31
CA ASP A 39 -11.42 4.18 2.96
C ASP A 39 -10.50 4.01 1.75
N VAL A 40 -9.96 2.80 1.59
CA VAL A 40 -9.12 2.45 0.45
C VAL A 40 -9.92 2.44 -0.85
N ALA A 41 -9.24 2.68 -1.99
CA ALA A 41 -9.85 2.68 -3.32
C ALA A 41 -11.04 3.66 -3.54
N GLN A 42 -11.31 4.57 -2.61
CA GLN A 42 -12.30 5.66 -2.77
C GLN A 42 -11.86 6.66 -3.84
N HIS A 43 -10.56 6.94 -3.92
CA HIS A 43 -9.98 7.65 -5.04
C HIS A 43 -9.85 6.71 -6.23
N GLN A 44 -10.91 6.70 -7.03
CA GLN A 44 -10.94 6.06 -8.33
C GLN A 44 -9.71 6.52 -9.15
N SER A 45 -8.90 5.57 -9.66
CA SER A 45 -7.87 5.82 -10.69
C SER A 45 -8.47 6.22 -12.06
N SER A 46 -9.70 6.71 -12.07
CA SER A 46 -10.61 6.78 -13.22
C SER A 46 -10.88 8.22 -13.68
N HIS A 47 -10.16 9.20 -13.15
CA HIS A 47 -10.23 10.57 -13.64
C HIS A 47 -8.96 11.05 -14.35
N ASN A 48 -8.05 10.14 -14.76
CA ASN A 48 -6.85 10.53 -15.49
C ASN A 48 -6.60 9.66 -16.72
N SER A 49 -7.05 10.14 -17.89
CA SER A 49 -6.11 10.42 -18.99
C SER A 49 -5.65 11.86 -18.86
#